data_AF-A0A914T494-F1
#
_entry.id   AF-A0A914T494-F1
#
_cell.length_a   1.000
_cell.length_b   1.000
_cell.length_c   1.000
_cell.angle_alpha   90.00
_cell.angle_beta   90.00
_cell.angle_gamma   90.00
#
_symmetry.space_group_name_H-M   'P 1'
#
loop_
_entity.id
_entity.type
_entity.pdbx_description
1 polymer ?
#
loop_
_entity_poly.entity_id
_entity_poly.type
_entity_poly.pdbx_seq_one_letter_code
_entity_poly.pdbx_strand_id
1 'polypeptide(L)'
;MSRFNWSWDVDTSTIKKANENEILTGLTERQLKIPKTWKNPSGDWHLGTKAIYELYSKPVKERINGPLKEEFQKENKMAIAEAMKELKKHEKEIGSKTKNLSDKEDRDEINAKLELLKEAEKLEIESPIADWALKW
;
A
#
# COMPACT_ATOMS: atom_id res chain seq x y z
N MET A 1 13.95 -28.86 -7.50
CA MET A 1 12.94 -28.39 -8.48
C MET A 1 13.00 -26.87 -8.58
N SER A 2 13.44 -26.33 -9.72
CA SER A 2 13.36 -24.89 -9.98
C SER A 2 11.93 -24.54 -10.36
N ARG A 3 11.18 -23.84 -9.48
CA ARG A 3 9.87 -23.29 -9.84
C ARG A 3 10.11 -22.09 -10.75
N PHE A 4 9.78 -22.23 -12.03
CA PHE A 4 9.69 -21.10 -12.96
C PHE A 4 8.55 -20.20 -12.47
N ASN A 5 8.86 -19.03 -11.91
CA ASN A 5 7.86 -18.09 -11.43
C ASN A 5 7.35 -17.23 -12.60
N TRP A 6 6.47 -17.77 -13.43
CA TRP A 6 5.68 -16.89 -14.29
C TRP A 6 4.82 -15.99 -13.41
N SER A 7 4.73 -14.69 -13.75
CA SER A 7 4.04 -13.62 -13.00
C SER A 7 2.57 -13.91 -12.64
N TRP A 8 2.02 -15.00 -13.18
CA TRP A 8 0.65 -15.49 -13.02
C TRP A 8 0.52 -16.65 -12.04
N ASP A 9 1.62 -17.21 -11.54
CA ASP A 9 1.56 -18.25 -10.53
C ASP A 9 1.23 -17.63 -9.19
N VAL A 10 0.29 -18.25 -8.49
CA VAL A 10 -0.12 -17.81 -7.17
C VAL A 10 -0.25 -19.03 -6.27
N ASP A 11 0.21 -18.90 -5.02
CA ASP A 11 0.25 -20.04 -4.10
C ASP A 11 -1.16 -20.36 -3.57
N THR A 12 -1.78 -21.39 -4.14
CA THR A 12 -3.09 -21.95 -3.75
C THR A 12 -3.02 -23.07 -2.70
N SER A 13 -1.89 -23.26 -2.03
CA SER A 13 -1.71 -24.40 -1.11
C SER A 13 -2.67 -24.39 0.08
N THR A 14 -3.27 -23.25 0.42
CA THR A 14 -4.21 -23.14 1.54
C THR A 14 -5.62 -23.52 1.10
N ILE A 15 -6.22 -24.49 1.78
CA ILE A 15 -7.58 -24.96 1.47
C ILE A 15 -8.54 -24.51 2.58
N LYS A 16 -9.69 -23.95 2.19
CA LYS A 16 -10.79 -23.63 3.11
C LYS A 16 -12.14 -24.06 2.52
N LYS A 17 -13.11 -24.28 3.40
CA LYS A 17 -14.51 -24.56 3.02
C LYS A 17 -15.36 -23.31 3.20
N ALA A 18 -16.35 -23.17 2.34
CA ALA A 18 -17.35 -22.12 2.48
C ALA A 18 -18.26 -22.41 3.67
N ASN A 19 -18.77 -21.36 4.32
CA ASN A 19 -19.79 -21.50 5.35
C ASN A 19 -21.19 -21.76 4.74
N GLU A 20 -22.18 -21.93 5.61
CA GLU A 20 -23.58 -22.20 5.23
C GLU A 20 -24.20 -21.13 4.32
N ASN A 21 -23.64 -19.91 4.30
CA ASN A 21 -24.11 -18.78 3.50
C ASN A 21 -23.32 -18.59 2.19
N GLU A 22 -22.55 -19.59 1.75
CA GLU A 22 -21.67 -19.51 0.56
C GLU A 22 -20.60 -18.41 0.67
N ILE A 23 -20.16 -18.11 1.90
CA ILE A 23 -19.09 -17.14 2.18
C ILE A 23 -17.82 -17.89 2.56
N LEU A 24 -16.71 -17.48 1.95
CA LEU A 24 -15.38 -18.01 2.19
C LEU A 24 -14.49 -16.92 2.79
N THR A 25 -13.85 -17.18 3.93
CA THR A 25 -12.92 -16.23 4.53
C THR A 25 -11.55 -16.32 3.84
N GLY A 26 -11.13 -15.25 3.16
CA GLY A 26 -9.84 -15.13 2.50
C GLY A 26 -8.63 -15.25 3.44
N LEU A 27 -7.42 -15.10 2.89
CA LEU A 27 -6.18 -15.04 3.67
C LEU A 27 -5.97 -13.65 4.29
N THR A 28 -6.51 -12.60 3.66
CA THR A 28 -6.54 -11.25 4.26
C THR A 28 -7.73 -11.04 5.21
N GLU A 29 -8.38 -12.13 5.65
CA GLU A 29 -9.58 -12.15 6.50
C GLU A 29 -10.86 -11.54 5.87
N ARG A 30 -10.77 -11.01 4.65
CA ARG A 30 -11.91 -10.52 3.89
C ARG A 30 -12.86 -11.66 3.51
N GLN A 31 -14.14 -11.35 3.43
CA GLN A 31 -15.18 -12.30 3.04
C GLN A 31 -15.37 -12.34 1.52
N LEU A 32 -15.23 -13.52 0.93
CA LEU A 32 -15.46 -13.80 -0.48
C LEU A 32 -16.82 -14.48 -0.64
N LYS A 33 -17.74 -13.85 -1.36
CA LYS A 33 -19.04 -14.45 -1.68
C LYS A 33 -18.91 -15.32 -2.92
N ILE A 34 -19.21 -16.60 -2.78
CA ILE A 34 -19.20 -17.54 -3.90
C ILE A 34 -20.48 -17.33 -4.73
N PRO A 35 -20.38 -17.15 -6.05
CA PRO A 35 -21.55 -17.08 -6.90
C PRO A 35 -22.30 -18.42 -6.90
N LYS A 36 -23.62 -18.41 -6.72
CA LYS A 36 -24.50 -19.61 -6.76
C LYS A 36 -24.37 -20.45 -8.03
N THR A 37 -23.91 -19.84 -9.12
CA THR A 37 -23.67 -20.50 -10.40
C THR A 37 -22.45 -21.42 -10.39
N TRP A 38 -21.55 -21.28 -9.41
CA TRP A 38 -20.32 -22.06 -9.33
C TRP A 38 -20.57 -23.40 -8.65
N LYS A 39 -20.42 -24.47 -9.43
CA LYS A 39 -20.46 -25.84 -8.90
C LYS A 39 -19.06 -26.27 -8.48
N ASN A 40 -18.90 -26.63 -7.21
CA ASN A 40 -17.70 -27.23 -6.65
C ASN A 40 -18.07 -28.50 -5.87
N PRO A 41 -18.02 -29.69 -6.51
CA PRO A 41 -18.43 -30.95 -5.88
C PRO A 41 -17.58 -31.38 -4.68
N SER A 42 -16.29 -31.00 -4.65
CA SER A 42 -15.39 -31.33 -3.53
C SER A 42 -15.71 -30.50 -2.27
N GLY A 43 -16.25 -29.29 -2.48
CA GLY A 43 -16.48 -28.30 -1.41
C GLY A 43 -15.20 -27.61 -0.94
N ASP A 44 -14.04 -28.00 -1.47
CA ASP A 44 -12.73 -27.47 -1.11
C ASP A 44 -12.37 -26.29 -2.02
N TRP A 45 -12.03 -25.16 -1.41
CA TRP A 45 -11.58 -23.97 -2.11
C TRP A 45 -10.12 -23.71 -1.82
N HIS A 46 -9.33 -23.63 -2.88
CA HIS A 46 -7.92 -23.31 -2.78
C HIS A 46 -7.73 -21.79 -2.83
N LEU A 47 -7.12 -21.24 -1.79
CA LEU A 47 -6.96 -19.82 -1.55
C LEU A 47 -5.53 -19.37 -1.78
N GLY A 48 -5.38 -18.13 -2.21
CA GLY A 48 -4.13 -17.39 -2.04
C GLY A 48 -4.33 -15.87 -2.03
N THR A 49 -3.23 -15.13 -2.16
CA THR A 49 -3.23 -13.68 -2.39
C THR A 49 -2.31 -13.27 -3.54
N LYS A 50 -2.61 -12.14 -4.19
CA LYS A 50 -1.75 -11.52 -5.19
C LYS A 50 -1.90 -10.01 -5.21
N ALA A 51 -0.82 -9.30 -5.48
CA ALA A 51 -0.86 -7.88 -5.78
C ALA A 51 -1.51 -7.67 -7.16
N ILE A 52 -2.60 -6.90 -7.23
CA ILE A 52 -3.38 -6.68 -8.45
C ILE A 52 -2.52 -6.16 -9.61
N TYR A 53 -1.60 -5.22 -9.35
CA TYR A 53 -0.76 -4.63 -10.39
C TYR A 53 0.26 -5.61 -10.97
N GLU A 54 0.54 -6.73 -10.32
CA GLU A 54 1.34 -7.81 -10.93
C GLU A 54 0.62 -8.50 -12.09
N LEU A 55 -0.71 -8.44 -12.12
CA LEU A 55 -1.53 -8.97 -13.22
C LEU A 55 -1.55 -8.05 -14.44
N TYR A 56 -1.12 -6.80 -14.27
CA TYR A 56 -1.17 -5.79 -15.32
C TYR A 56 0.12 -5.74 -16.13
N SER A 57 -0.02 -5.56 -17.44
CA SER A 57 1.11 -5.24 -18.30
C SER A 57 1.69 -3.87 -17.95
N LYS A 58 2.96 -3.64 -18.29
CA LYS A 58 3.66 -2.38 -18.00
C LYS A 58 2.87 -1.13 -18.44
N PRO A 59 2.28 -1.06 -19.66
CA PRO A 59 1.52 0.12 -20.08
C PRO A 59 0.27 0.38 -19.23
N VAL A 60 -0.39 -0.69 -18.76
CA VAL A 60 -1.59 -0.56 -17.91
C VAL A 60 -1.20 -0.04 -16.52
N LYS A 61 -0.09 -0.54 -15.96
CA LYS A 61 0.46 -0.03 -14.69
C LYS A 61 0.81 1.45 -14.77
N GLU A 62 1.50 1.88 -15.83
CA GLU A 62 1.88 3.28 -16.01
C GLU A 62 0.65 4.19 -16.14
N ARG A 63 -0.40 3.75 -16.85
CA ARG A 63 -1.64 4.51 -16.99
C ARG A 63 -2.40 4.69 -15.66
N ILE A 64 -2.34 3.69 -14.78
CA ILE A 64 -3.02 3.74 -13.47
C ILE A 64 -2.16 4.51 -12.45
N ASN A 65 -0.87 4.18 -12.36
CA ASN A 65 0.02 4.72 -11.33
C ASN A 65 0.54 6.11 -11.67
N GLY A 66 0.59 6.50 -12.95
CA GLY A 66 1.05 7.82 -13.36
C GLY A 66 0.27 8.96 -12.71
N PRO A 67 -1.06 9.04 -12.92
CA PRO A 67 -1.89 10.09 -12.32
C PRO A 67 -1.84 10.11 -10.79
N LEU A 68 -1.90 8.92 -10.16
CA LEU A 68 -1.80 8.78 -8.71
C LEU A 68 -0.46 9.31 -8.17
N LYS A 69 0.63 9.05 -8.88
CA LYS A 69 1.98 9.49 -8.49
C LYS A 69 2.12 10.99 -8.66
N GLU A 70 1.57 11.56 -9.73
CA GLU A 70 1.56 12.99 -9.97
C GLU A 70 0.78 13.75 -8.89
N GLU A 71 -0.40 13.25 -8.52
CA GLU A 71 -1.23 13.82 -7.46
C GLU A 71 -0.50 13.79 -6.11
N PHE A 72 0.02 12.61 -5.72
CA PHE A 72 0.82 12.46 -4.51
C PHE A 72 2.04 13.39 -4.50
N GLN A 73 2.79 13.47 -5.60
CA GLN A 73 3.96 14.34 -5.70
C GLN A 73 3.60 15.81 -5.58
N LYS A 74 2.45 16.23 -6.13
CA LYS A 74 1.97 17.61 -6.02
C LYS A 74 1.68 17.96 -4.57
N GLU A 75 0.91 17.12 -3.87
CA GLU A 75 0.56 17.33 -2.46
C GLU A 75 1.80 17.29 -1.57
N ASN A 76 2.68 16.32 -1.77
CA ASN A 76 3.90 16.18 -0.97
C ASN A 76 4.85 17.38 -1.14
N LYS A 77 4.99 17.92 -2.36
CA LYS A 77 5.77 19.16 -2.60
C LYS A 77 5.18 20.35 -1.87
N MET A 78 3.86 20.46 -1.81
CA MET A 78 3.19 21.52 -1.04
C MET A 78 3.46 21.37 0.46
N ALA A 79 3.36 20.14 0.99
CA ALA A 79 3.65 19.84 2.39
C ALA A 79 5.13 20.13 2.76
N ILE A 80 6.08 19.78 1.89
CA ILE A 80 7.50 20.12 2.07
C ILE A 80 7.69 21.64 2.10
N ALA A 81 7.07 22.38 1.15
CA ALA A 81 7.18 23.83 1.09
C ALA A 81 6.59 24.51 2.33
N GLU A 82 5.50 23.97 2.88
CA GLU A 82 4.89 24.45 4.12
C GLU A 82 5.78 24.19 5.34
N ALA A 83 6.26 22.96 5.52
CA ALA A 83 7.17 22.64 6.62
C ALA A 83 8.49 23.43 6.55
N MET A 84 9.00 23.72 5.34
CA MET A 84 10.15 24.62 5.18
C MET A 84 9.84 26.07 5.56
N LYS A 85 8.61 26.57 5.31
CA LYS A 85 8.21 27.90 5.76
C LYS A 85 8.08 27.96 7.28
N GLU A 86 7.54 26.91 7.89
CA GLU A 86 7.42 26.76 9.32
C GLU A 86 8.81 26.76 9.99
N LEU A 87 9.75 25.97 9.46
CA LEU A 87 11.13 25.97 9.92
C LEU A 87 11.76 27.37 9.84
N LYS A 88 11.63 28.05 8.70
CA LYS A 88 12.15 29.43 8.53
C LYS A 88 11.52 30.43 9.49
N LYS A 89 10.22 30.30 9.77
CA LYS A 89 9.52 31.15 10.73
C LYS A 89 10.06 30.91 12.14
N HIS A 90 10.18 29.64 12.54
CA HIS A 90 10.75 29.24 13.82
C HIS A 90 12.19 29.77 13.98
N GLU A 91 13.03 29.61 12.96
CA GLU A 91 14.40 30.15 12.95
C GLU A 91 14.47 31.68 13.00
N LYS A 92 13.49 32.38 12.42
CA LYS A 92 13.41 33.84 12.47
C LYS A 92 13.00 34.35 13.86
N GLU A 93 12.08 33.66 14.52
CA GLU A 93 11.53 34.07 15.82
C GLU A 93 12.47 33.71 16.98
N ILE A 94 13.04 32.51 16.97
CA ILE A 94 13.83 31.97 18.09
C ILE A 94 15.33 31.96 17.78
N GLY A 95 15.72 31.95 16.50
CA GLY A 95 17.11 31.80 16.08
C GLY A 95 17.56 30.34 16.00
N SER A 96 18.68 30.07 15.31
CA SER A 96 19.21 28.71 15.10
C SER A 96 19.81 28.06 16.36
N LYS A 97 19.93 28.81 17.47
CA LYS A 97 20.50 28.36 18.74
C LYS A 97 19.68 28.94 19.89
N THR A 98 18.87 28.09 20.50
CA THR A 98 18.10 28.38 21.72
C THR A 98 18.64 27.54 22.89
N LYS A 99 18.50 28.07 24.12
CA LYS A 99 18.79 27.33 25.36
C LYS A 99 17.53 26.71 25.95
N ASN A 100 16.35 27.10 25.46
CA ASN A 100 15.08 26.52 25.86
C ASN A 100 14.94 25.13 25.22
N LEU A 101 14.55 24.14 26.02
CA LEU A 101 14.41 22.77 25.55
C LEU A 101 13.22 22.62 24.59
N SER A 102 12.09 23.25 24.90
CA SER A 102 10.87 23.19 24.07
C SER A 102 11.14 23.66 22.64
N ASP A 103 11.74 24.84 22.50
CA ASP A 103 12.08 25.40 21.18
C ASP A 103 13.05 24.50 20.37
N LYS A 104 13.89 23.71 21.05
CA LYS A 104 14.78 22.76 20.39
C LYS A 104 13.99 21.55 19.90
N GLU A 105 13.09 21.01 20.74
CA GLU A 105 12.23 19.89 20.41
C GLU A 105 11.30 20.22 19.23
N ASP A 106 10.67 21.40 19.25
CA ASP A 106 9.80 21.88 18.16
C ASP A 106 10.56 21.93 16.82
N ARG A 107 11.79 22.45 16.84
CA ARG A 107 12.64 22.48 15.64
C ARG A 107 13.03 21.08 15.16
N ASP A 108 13.39 20.20 16.09
CA ASP A 108 13.80 18.83 15.77
C ASP A 108 12.59 18.04 15.20
N GLU A 109 11.37 18.28 15.69
CA GLU A 109 10.12 17.72 15.14
C GLU A 109 9.86 18.21 13.70
N ILE A 110 9.98 19.52 13.44
CA ILE A 110 9.81 20.09 12.09
C ILE A 110 10.85 19.48 11.12
N ASN A 111 12.09 19.28 11.57
CA ASN A 111 13.12 18.63 10.76
C ASN A 111 12.81 17.16 10.50
N ALA A 112 12.39 16.41 11.52
CA ALA A 112 11.98 15.01 11.36
C ALA A 112 10.82 14.87 10.36
N LYS A 113 9.82 15.76 10.45
CA LYS A 113 8.73 15.83 9.48
C LYS A 113 9.23 16.10 8.06
N LEU A 114 10.17 17.03 7.88
CA LEU A 114 10.79 17.30 6.58
C LEU A 114 11.57 16.11 6.02
N GLU A 115 12.28 15.37 6.86
CA GLU A 115 12.98 14.15 6.46
C GLU A 115 12.00 13.08 5.98
N LEU A 116 10.94 12.81 6.76
CA LEU A 116 9.89 11.86 6.39
C LEU A 116 9.22 12.24 5.06
N LEU A 117 8.87 13.52 4.85
CA LEU A 117 8.26 13.98 3.61
C LEU A 117 9.20 13.82 2.41
N LYS A 118 10.51 14.03 2.57
CA LYS A 118 11.51 13.80 1.52
C LYS A 118 11.71 12.33 1.22
N GLU A 119 11.65 11.47 2.22
CA GLU A 119 11.71 10.03 2.04
C GLU A 119 10.48 9.50 1.32
N ALA A 120 9.31 10.06 1.61
CA ALA A 120 8.05 9.69 0.98
C ALA A 120 8.05 9.91 -0.55
N GLU A 121 8.85 10.84 -1.09
CA GLU A 121 9.01 11.02 -2.54
C GLU A 121 9.59 9.80 -3.27
N LYS A 122 10.31 8.94 -2.54
CA LYS A 122 10.94 7.73 -3.09
C LYS A 122 9.99 6.53 -3.08
N LEU A 123 8.87 6.61 -2.38
CA LEU A 123 7.92 5.52 -2.27
C LEU A 123 7.23 5.28 -3.62
N GLU A 124 7.12 4.01 -3.98
CA GLU A 124 6.30 3.59 -5.11
C GLU A 124 4.85 3.41 -4.65
N ILE A 125 3.92 3.52 -5.60
CA ILE A 125 2.52 3.22 -5.31
C ILE A 125 2.39 1.72 -5.09
N GLU A 126 2.08 1.35 -3.86
CA GLU A 126 1.83 -0.04 -3.50
C GLU A 126 0.58 -0.56 -4.22
N SER A 127 0.69 -1.81 -4.71
CA SER A 127 -0.44 -2.48 -5.33
C SER A 127 -1.42 -2.96 -4.26
N PRO A 128 -2.74 -2.78 -4.46
CA PRO A 128 -3.72 -3.45 -3.63
C PRO A 128 -3.53 -4.97 -3.69
N ILE A 129 -3.72 -5.63 -2.55
CA ILE A 129 -3.68 -7.10 -2.43
C ILE A 129 -5.11 -7.63 -2.55
N ALA A 130 -5.30 -8.61 -3.44
CA ALA A 130 -6.55 -9.32 -3.62
C ALA A 130 -6.42 -10.78 -3.14
N ASP A 131 -7.47 -11.28 -2.49
CA ASP A 131 -7.68 -12.70 -2.28
C ASP A 131 -8.28 -13.34 -3.53
N TRP A 132 -7.91 -14.59 -3.78
CA TRP A 132 -8.47 -15.39 -4.86
C TRP A 132 -8.82 -16.78 -4.34
N ALA A 133 -9.85 -17.38 -4.95
CA ALA A 133 -10.33 -18.70 -4.61
C ALA A 133 -10.53 -19.51 -5.91
N LEU A 134 -9.87 -20.66 -5.99
CA LEU A 134 -10.04 -21.62 -7.08
C LEU A 134 -10.88 -22.81 -6.62
N LYS A 135 -11.79 -23.21 -7.49
CA LYS A 135 -12.40 -24.54 -7.45
C LYS A 135 -11.45 -25.54 -8.10
N TRP A 136 -11.31 -26.72 -7.50
CA TRP A 136 -10.60 -27.85 -8.07
C TRP A 136 -11.57 -29.00 -8.30
#